data_AF-A0A2E6W8C9-F1
#
_entry.id   AF-A0A2E6W8C9-F1
#
_cell.length_a   1.000
_cell.length_b   1.000
_cell.length_c   1.000
_cell.angle_alpha   90.00
_cell.angle_beta   90.00
_cell.angle_gamma   90.00
#
_symmetry.space_group_name_H-M   'P 1'
#
loop_
_entity.id
_entity.type
_entity.pdbx_description
1 polymer ?
#
loop_
_entity_poly.entity_id
_entity_poly.type
_entity_poly.pdbx_seq_one_letter_code
_entity_poly.pdbx_strand_id
1 'polypeptide(L)' 'MIRCKSEKPMKKLELDLTGPEGNAFVLLGYARMWGRQLGYSESKIKAIQDVMKLTNYDGLVHTLDQHFGEYVTFWR' A
#
# COMPACT_ATOMS: atom_id res chain seq x y z
N MET A 1 2.60 2.57 -34.05
CA MET A 1 2.03 1.26 -33.69
C MET A 1 1.26 1.41 -32.39
N ILE A 2 -0.04 1.12 -32.41
CA ILE A 2 -0.87 1.04 -31.20
C ILE A 2 -0.88 -0.44 -30.80
N ARG A 3 -0.44 -0.78 -29.58
CA ARG A 3 -0.44 -2.16 -29.06
C ARG A 3 -1.70 -2.43 -28.24
N CYS A 4 -2.08 -3.70 -28.14
CA CYS A 4 -3.26 -4.11 -27.39
C CYS A 4 -2.98 -4.00 -25.89
N LYS A 5 -3.94 -3.48 -25.11
CA LYS A 5 -3.78 -3.28 -23.65
C LYS A 5 -3.49 -4.59 -22.90
N SER A 6 -3.97 -5.70 -23.44
CA SER A 6 -3.75 -7.07 -22.94
C SER A 6 -2.28 -7.51 -22.99
N GLU A 7 -1.46 -6.89 -23.85
CA GLU A 7 -0.03 -7.19 -23.99
C GLU A 7 0.82 -6.48 -22.95
N LYS A 8 0.23 -5.60 -22.13
CA LYS A 8 0.96 -4.89 -21.08
C LYS A 8 1.18 -5.84 -19.89
N PRO A 9 2.43 -6.12 -19.50
CA PRO A 9 2.68 -6.96 -18.32
C PRO A 9 2.05 -6.29 -17.09
N MET A 10 1.35 -7.07 -16.26
CA MET A 10 0.86 -6.60 -14.97
C MET A 10 2.08 -6.31 -14.09
N LYS A 11 2.40 -5.03 -13.93
CA LYS A 11 3.41 -4.59 -12.97
C LYS A 11 2.76 -4.38 -11.62
N LYS A 12 3.34 -4.97 -10.59
CA LYS A 12 3.07 -4.58 -9.21
C LYS A 12 3.45 -3.12 -9.02
N LEU A 13 2.76 -2.42 -8.15
CA LEU A 13 3.16 -1.07 -7.76
C LEU A 13 4.47 -1.18 -6.97
N GLU A 14 5.42 -0.29 -7.21
CA GLU A 14 6.71 -0.26 -6.53
C GLU A 14 6.76 0.99 -5.66
N LEU A 15 7.14 0.86 -4.39
CA LEU A 15 7.20 1.96 -3.44
C LEU A 15 8.56 1.98 -2.73
N ASP A 16 9.24 3.12 -2.79
CA ASP A 16 10.53 3.34 -2.13
C ASP A 16 10.34 3.92 -0.72
N LEU A 17 10.69 3.13 0.29
CA LEU A 17 10.59 3.50 1.70
C LEU A 17 11.73 4.42 2.17
N THR A 18 12.80 4.58 1.36
CA THR A 18 13.90 5.51 1.68
C THR A 18 13.60 6.94 1.24
N GLY A 19 12.70 7.09 0.27
CA GLY A 19 12.24 8.37 -0.27
C GLY A 19 11.06 8.98 0.49
N PRO A 20 10.45 10.04 -0.07
CA PRO A 20 9.30 10.72 0.53
C PRO A 20 8.09 9.81 0.75
N GLU A 21 7.96 8.74 -0.05
CA GLU A 21 6.87 7.77 0.05
C GLU A 21 6.97 6.90 1.31
N GLY A 22 8.18 6.76 1.87
CA GLY A 22 8.41 6.07 3.13
C GLY A 22 7.90 6.81 4.36
N ASN A 23 7.40 8.04 4.25
CA ASN A 23 6.87 8.75 5.41
C ASN A 23 5.63 8.03 5.99
N ALA A 24 5.58 7.86 7.32
CA ALA A 24 4.49 7.15 8.00
C ALA A 24 3.08 7.70 7.68
N PHE A 25 2.91 9.02 7.55
CA PHE A 25 1.62 9.61 7.20
C PHE A 25 1.23 9.34 5.74
N VAL A 26 2.22 9.28 4.84
CA VAL A 26 2.01 8.93 3.43
C VAL A 26 1.55 7.47 3.32
N LEU A 27 2.22 6.56 4.03
CA LEU A 27 1.85 5.15 4.10
C LEU A 27 0.44 4.92 4.67
N LEU A 28 0.04 5.68 5.69
CA LEU A 28 -1.34 5.68 6.20
C LEU A 28 -2.35 6.15 5.14
N GLY A 29 -1.99 7.14 4.33
CA GLY A 29 -2.77 7.60 3.18
C GLY A 29 -2.94 6.50 2.14
N TYR A 30 -1.86 5.77 1.82
CA TYR A 30 -1.89 4.64 0.90
C TYR A 30 -2.80 3.51 1.39
N ALA A 31 -2.74 3.14 2.67
CA ALA A 31 -3.64 2.12 3.22
C ALA A 31 -5.13 2.47 2.99
N ARG A 32 -5.50 3.76 3.12
CA ARG A 32 -6.86 4.22 2.83
C ARG A 32 -7.18 4.17 1.35
N MET A 33 -6.27 4.65 0.50
CA MET A 33 -6.46 4.68 -0.95
C MET A 33 -6.60 3.28 -1.53
N TRP A 34 -5.67 2.38 -1.22
CA TRP A 34 -5.68 1.01 -1.71
C TRP A 34 -6.82 0.19 -1.12
N GLY A 35 -7.14 0.37 0.17
CA GLY A 35 -8.31 -0.27 0.77
C GLY A 35 -9.61 0.09 0.03
N ARG A 36 -9.78 1.35 -0.38
CA ARG A 36 -10.93 1.77 -1.22
C ARG A 36 -10.90 1.12 -2.60
N GLN A 37 -9.72 1.03 -3.23
CA GLN A 37 -9.58 0.38 -4.54
C GLN A 37 -9.89 -1.13 -4.50
N LEU A 38 -9.60 -1.78 -3.38
CA LEU A 38 -9.91 -3.20 -3.13
C LEU A 38 -11.34 -3.42 -2.60
N GLY A 39 -12.16 -2.37 -2.50
CA GLY A 39 -13.54 -2.47 -2.04
C GLY A 39 -13.72 -2.74 -0.54
N TYR A 40 -12.71 -2.42 0.29
CA TYR A 40 -12.83 -2.57 1.74
C TYR A 40 -13.81 -1.56 2.31
N SER A 41 -14.54 -1.98 3.35
CA SER A 41 -15.41 -1.07 4.11
C SER A 41 -14.59 -0.03 4.86
N GLU A 42 -15.18 1.13 5.13
CA GLU A 42 -14.51 2.20 5.87
C GLU A 42 -14.07 1.75 7.27
N SER A 43 -14.86 0.89 7.93
CA SER A 43 -14.51 0.28 9.21
C SER A 43 -13.25 -0.58 9.12
N LYS A 44 -13.12 -1.39 8.05
CA LYS A 44 -11.93 -2.24 7.85
C LYS A 44 -10.69 -1.38 7.58
N ILE A 45 -10.82 -0.36 6.74
CA ILE A 45 -9.74 0.60 6.46
C ILE A 45 -9.28 1.29 7.75
N LYS A 46 -10.24 1.76 8.56
CA LYS A 46 -9.95 2.40 9.85
C LYS A 46 -9.23 1.44 10.79
N ALA A 47 -9.66 0.18 10.88
CA ALA A 47 -9.00 -0.83 11.70
C ALA A 47 -7.54 -1.04 11.29
N ILE A 48 -7.26 -1.15 9.99
CA ILE A 48 -5.87 -1.27 9.47
C ILE A 48 -5.05 -0.03 9.86
N GLN A 49 -5.59 1.17 9.65
CA GLN A 49 -4.90 2.40 10.03
C GLN A 49 -4.67 2.51 11.54
N ASP A 50 -5.59 2.02 12.37
CA ASP A 50 -5.41 1.96 13.83
C ASP A 50 -4.27 1.02 14.22
N VAL A 51 -4.20 -0.18 13.65
CA VAL A 51 -3.06 -1.09 13.87
C VAL A 51 -1.74 -0.44 13.45
N MET A 52 -1.71 0.21 12.26
CA MET A 52 -0.54 0.94 11.80
C MET A 52 -0.10 2.04 12.78
N LYS A 53 -1.03 2.79 13.38
CA LYS A 53 -0.75 3.87 14.35
C LYS A 53 -0.33 3.37 15.74
N LEU A 54 -0.72 2.15 16.12
CA LEU A 54 -0.40 1.55 17.43
C LEU A 54 1.01 0.94 17.49
N THR A 55 1.72 0.89 16.35
CA THR A 55 3.05 0.28 16.24
C THR A 55 4.14 1.31 15.93
N ASN A 56 5.40 0.86 15.94
CA ASN A 56 6.53 1.64 15.46
C ASN A 56 6.62 1.60 13.92
N TYR A 57 7.63 2.24 13.34
CA TYR A 57 7.77 2.33 11.88
C TYR A 57 7.83 0.96 11.19
N ASP A 58 8.64 0.02 11.71
CA ASP A 58 8.74 -1.33 11.14
C ASP A 58 7.40 -2.10 11.26
N GLY A 59 6.67 -1.94 12.37
CA GLY A 59 5.33 -2.51 12.52
C GLY A 59 4.30 -1.92 11.56
N LEU A 60 4.40 -0.62 11.27
CA LEU A 60 3.57 0.08 10.29
C LEU A 60 3.82 -0.48 8.88
N VAL A 61 5.09 -0.60 8.48
CA VAL A 61 5.47 -1.16 7.17
C VAL A 61 5.03 -2.62 7.08
N HIS A 62 5.23 -3.41 8.14
CA HIS A 62 4.80 -4.81 8.17
C HIS A 62 3.28 -4.94 8.01
N THR A 63 2.48 -4.14 8.72
CA THR A 63 1.02 -4.13 8.60
C THR A 63 0.59 -3.79 7.17
N LEU A 64 1.28 -2.83 6.54
CA LEU A 64 1.02 -2.44 5.16
C LEU A 64 1.34 -3.57 4.18
N ASP A 65 2.49 -4.23 4.33
CA ASP A 65 2.90 -5.38 3.52
C ASP A 65 1.93 -6.57 3.68
N GLN A 66 1.49 -6.87 4.89
CA GLN A 66 0.53 -7.96 5.13
C GLN A 66 -0.80 -7.76 4.41
N HIS A 67 -1.25 -6.51 4.26
CA HIS A 67 -2.53 -6.20 3.60
C HIS A 67 -2.40 -5.91 2.11
N PHE A 68 -1.25 -5.41 1.64
CA PHE A 68 -1.10 -4.88 0.28
C PHE A 68 0.11 -5.43 -0.49
N GLY A 69 0.97 -6.23 0.13
CA GLY A 69 2.18 -6.82 -0.47
C GLY A 69 1.93 -7.78 -1.64
N GLU A 70 0.70 -8.29 -1.77
CA GLU A 70 0.28 -9.02 -2.97
C GLU A 70 0.32 -8.11 -4.22
N TYR A 71 -0.02 -6.83 -4.06
CA TYR A 71 -0.16 -5.84 -5.14
C TYR A 71 1.00 -4.84 -5.22
N VAL A 72 1.67 -4.59 -4.09
CA VAL A 72 2.71 -3.57 -3.93
C VAL A 72 4.02 -4.25 -3.51
N THR A 73 5.14 -3.82 -4.08
CA THR A 73 6.49 -4.23 -3.68
C THR A 73 7.17 -3.04 -2.99
N PHE A 74 7.62 -3.26 -1.76
CA PHE A 74 8.28 -2.24 -0.94
C PHE A 74 9.80 -2.40 -1.02
N TRP A 75 10.51 -1.30 -1.29
CA TRP A 75 11.97 -1.25 -1.36
C TRP A 75 12.51 -0.43 -0.19
N ARG A 76 13.61 -0.87 0.44
CA ARG A 76 14.25 -0.23 1.60
C ARG A 76 15.75 -0.15 1.39
#